data_AF-A0A527HAY0-F1
#
_entry.id   AF-A0A527HAY0-F1
#
_cell.length_a   1.000
_cell.length_b   1.000
_cell.length_c   1.000
_cell.angle_alpha   90.00
_cell.angle_beta   90.00
_cell.angle_gamma   90.00
#
_symmetry.space_group_name_H-M   'P 1'
#
loop_
_entity.id
_entity.type
_entity.pdbx_description
1 polymer ?
#
loop_
_entity_poly.entity_id
_entity_poly.type
_entity_poly.pdbx_seq_one_letter_code
_entity_poly.pdbx_strand_id
1 'polypeptide(L)'
;ASFCAFGLGEETWSSGRAPATNNALVAYTPSRGVISVRGNWPLVPTMDVVVPHARTMPDMLELLDIIVADDPETRGDFWRAQPWVKLPKSSDMRPPRYTDLALAGSLKGKRLGVPRMYIGRDSEADAPIETRASVLALWERAAADLTRLGAEVVEVDFPVVSNYERDRPGARTMVERGLMPQEFAERELWDLCIWGWDDFLRANVDPALPDLVSVDGPKIFPQPPGTLPDRYEGGFDLREYVERAWSGVTPFVDIPTLEEGLKGLEATRRIDFEDWLDAQGIDAVVLPAAADVGPADADIDEMSADLAWRNGTWVANGNLVWRHFGIPTVTVPMGTMADIGMPVGLTFAGKAYDDERLLRMAGDFERSTQRRTRP
;
A
#
# COMPACT_ATOMS: atom_id res chain seq x y z
N ALA A 1 -1.31 -21.61 -8.97
CA ALA A 1 0.04 -21.83 -9.51
C ALA A 1 0.94 -22.64 -8.57
N SER A 2 1.21 -22.20 -7.33
CA SER A 2 2.09 -22.94 -6.38
C SER A 2 3.50 -23.24 -6.95
N PHE A 3 4.08 -22.30 -7.70
CA PHE A 3 5.43 -22.44 -8.24
C PHE A 3 6.54 -22.40 -7.16
N CYS A 4 6.23 -21.81 -6.01
CA CYS A 4 7.09 -21.71 -4.84
C CYS A 4 6.26 -21.79 -3.53
N ALA A 5 6.95 -21.95 -2.40
CA ALA A 5 6.31 -21.97 -1.08
C ALA A 5 5.65 -20.62 -0.73
N PHE A 6 6.35 -19.51 -0.95
CA PHE A 6 5.91 -18.13 -0.75
C PHE A 6 6.58 -17.23 -1.80
N GLY A 7 6.17 -15.96 -1.89
CA GLY A 7 6.78 -14.94 -2.76
C GLY A 7 7.13 -13.68 -1.99
N LEU A 8 8.03 -12.86 -2.55
CA LEU A 8 8.33 -11.52 -2.07
C LEU A 8 7.94 -10.54 -3.18
N GLY A 9 7.07 -9.60 -2.85
CA GLY A 9 6.75 -8.44 -3.65
C GLY A 9 7.25 -7.16 -2.99
N GLU A 10 6.89 -6.04 -3.59
CA GLU A 10 7.20 -4.68 -3.14
C GLU A 10 6.01 -3.78 -3.46
N GLU A 11 5.77 -2.76 -2.64
CA GLU A 11 4.65 -1.84 -2.84
C GLU A 11 5.03 -0.38 -2.66
N THR A 12 4.76 0.41 -3.70
CA THR A 12 4.84 1.88 -3.70
C THR A 12 3.44 2.51 -3.60
N TRP A 13 2.47 2.06 -4.39
CA TRP A 13 1.05 2.47 -4.25
C TRP A 13 0.19 1.29 -3.82
N SER A 14 0.06 0.28 -4.69
CA SER A 14 -0.67 -0.95 -4.40
C SER A 14 -0.10 -2.23 -5.02
N SER A 15 1.13 -2.17 -5.55
CA SER A 15 1.82 -3.28 -6.24
C SER A 15 2.03 -4.55 -5.40
N GLY A 16 1.77 -4.52 -4.08
CA GLY A 16 1.74 -5.70 -3.23
C GLY A 16 0.33 -6.23 -3.01
N ARG A 17 -0.62 -5.38 -2.63
CA ARG A 17 -2.02 -5.75 -2.34
C ARG A 17 -2.81 -6.08 -3.58
N ALA A 18 -2.66 -5.31 -4.67
CA ALA A 18 -3.36 -5.51 -5.94
C ALA A 18 -3.14 -6.91 -6.53
N PRO A 19 -1.89 -7.41 -6.71
CA PRO A 19 -1.70 -8.78 -7.16
C PRO A 19 -2.17 -9.81 -6.13
N ALA A 20 -2.09 -9.52 -4.82
CA ALA A 20 -2.56 -10.44 -3.79
C ALA A 20 -4.08 -10.66 -3.83
N THR A 21 -4.86 -9.58 -4.00
CA THR A 21 -6.33 -9.68 -4.11
C THR A 21 -6.74 -10.51 -5.33
N ASN A 22 -6.12 -10.28 -6.49
CA ASN A 22 -6.43 -10.98 -7.73
C ASN A 22 -5.92 -12.43 -7.79
N ASN A 23 -5.16 -12.89 -6.77
CA ASN A 23 -4.61 -14.25 -6.69
C ASN A 23 -4.96 -15.01 -5.40
N ALA A 24 -5.93 -14.50 -4.63
CA ALA A 24 -6.35 -15.06 -3.34
C ALA A 24 -5.16 -15.30 -2.37
N LEU A 25 -4.21 -14.36 -2.32
CA LEU A 25 -3.04 -14.44 -1.45
C LEU A 25 -3.27 -13.68 -0.14
N VAL A 26 -2.47 -14.06 0.86
CA VAL A 26 -2.20 -13.25 2.03
C VAL A 26 -1.04 -12.32 1.71
N ALA A 27 -1.19 -11.03 1.99
CA ALA A 27 -0.13 -10.02 1.83
C ALA A 27 -0.05 -9.16 3.09
N TYR A 28 1.16 -8.75 3.45
CA TYR A 28 1.41 -7.83 4.57
C TYR A 28 2.25 -6.66 4.08
N THR A 29 1.72 -5.45 4.21
CA THR A 29 2.48 -4.21 3.98
C THR A 29 2.84 -3.62 5.35
N PRO A 30 4.12 -3.65 5.76
CA PRO A 30 4.51 -3.25 7.09
C PRO A 30 4.39 -1.74 7.35
N SER A 31 4.39 -1.36 8.62
CA SER A 31 4.76 -0.01 9.06
C SER A 31 6.18 0.34 8.61
N ARG A 32 6.47 1.65 8.51
CA ARG A 32 7.77 2.16 8.05
C ARG A 32 8.93 1.57 8.87
N GLY A 33 9.96 1.09 8.18
CA GLY A 33 11.20 0.61 8.80
C GLY A 33 11.12 -0.77 9.47
N VAL A 34 9.97 -1.46 9.48
CA VAL A 34 9.86 -2.81 10.08
C VAL A 34 10.64 -3.85 9.28
N ILE A 35 10.51 -3.83 7.96
CA ILE A 35 11.32 -4.66 7.04
C ILE A 35 12.20 -3.71 6.25
N SER A 36 13.51 -3.93 6.25
CA SER A 36 14.39 -3.08 5.45
C SER A 36 14.14 -3.26 3.95
N VAL A 37 14.20 -2.15 3.22
CA VAL A 37 14.17 -2.11 1.74
C VAL A 37 15.57 -2.03 1.12
N ARG A 38 16.65 -2.20 1.91
CA ARG A 38 18.01 -2.14 1.37
C ARG A 38 18.22 -3.24 0.33
N GLY A 39 18.60 -2.84 -0.88
CA GLY A 39 18.82 -3.75 -2.01
C GLY A 39 17.57 -4.01 -2.86
N ASN A 40 16.41 -3.45 -2.49
CA ASN A 40 15.27 -3.32 -3.39
C ASN A 40 15.47 -2.13 -4.33
N TRP A 41 14.92 -2.24 -5.55
CA TRP A 41 14.93 -1.15 -6.52
C TRP A 41 13.92 -0.09 -6.08
N PRO A 42 14.37 1.13 -5.68
CA PRO A 42 13.44 2.16 -5.23
C PRO A 42 12.60 2.69 -6.41
N LEU A 43 11.34 2.99 -6.14
CA LEU A 43 10.46 3.73 -7.07
C LEU A 43 10.16 5.12 -6.50
N VAL A 44 9.53 5.18 -5.31
CA VAL A 44 9.34 6.42 -4.54
C VAL A 44 9.81 6.15 -3.11
N PRO A 45 11.02 6.61 -2.71
CA PRO A 45 11.66 6.19 -1.46
C PRO A 45 10.85 6.45 -0.17
N THR A 46 9.89 7.39 -0.19
CA THR A 46 8.99 7.65 0.94
C THR A 46 7.84 6.63 1.07
N MET A 47 7.58 5.83 0.04
CA MET A 47 6.43 4.93 -0.07
C MET A 47 6.80 3.45 -0.13
N ASP A 48 7.97 3.14 -0.65
CA ASP A 48 8.40 1.77 -0.94
C ASP A 48 8.51 0.90 0.32
N VAL A 49 7.90 -0.28 0.29
CA VAL A 49 8.00 -1.30 1.34
C VAL A 49 8.08 -2.71 0.74
N VAL A 50 8.84 -3.60 1.39
CA VAL A 50 8.82 -5.05 1.09
C VAL A 50 7.46 -5.65 1.48
N VAL A 51 6.89 -6.49 0.60
CA VAL A 51 5.60 -7.14 0.81
C VAL A 51 5.73 -8.66 0.67
N PRO A 52 5.83 -9.42 1.77
CA PRO A 52 5.72 -10.87 1.70
C PRO A 52 4.33 -11.29 1.20
N HIS A 53 4.29 -12.32 0.35
CA HIS A 53 3.09 -12.99 -0.13
C HIS A 53 3.09 -14.45 0.26
N ALA A 54 1.99 -14.90 0.86
CA ALA A 54 1.78 -16.28 1.27
C ALA A 54 0.41 -16.79 0.83
N ARG A 55 0.20 -18.11 0.85
CA ARG A 55 -1.14 -18.68 0.59
C ARG A 55 -2.02 -18.69 1.83
N THR A 56 -1.42 -18.64 3.00
CA THR A 56 -2.11 -18.74 4.29
C THR A 56 -1.46 -17.83 5.32
N MET A 57 -2.20 -17.46 6.37
CA MET A 57 -1.62 -16.68 7.48
C MET A 57 -0.54 -17.44 8.25
N PRO A 58 -0.64 -18.75 8.53
CA PRO A 58 0.47 -19.51 9.11
C PRO A 58 1.77 -19.42 8.29
N ASP A 59 1.70 -19.60 6.97
CA ASP A 59 2.88 -19.45 6.09
C ASP A 59 3.46 -18.02 6.16
N MET A 60 2.60 -17.00 6.29
CA MET A 60 3.02 -15.61 6.46
C MET A 60 3.81 -15.42 7.77
N LEU A 61 3.30 -15.95 8.89
CA LEU A 61 3.95 -15.80 10.19
C LEU A 61 5.31 -16.51 10.24
N GLU A 62 5.43 -17.69 9.64
CA GLU A 62 6.71 -18.40 9.48
C GLU A 62 7.74 -17.55 8.70
N LEU A 63 7.30 -16.91 7.61
CA LEU A 63 8.17 -16.05 6.82
C LEU A 63 8.61 -14.80 7.60
N LEU A 64 7.68 -14.13 8.29
CA LEU A 64 7.97 -12.95 9.10
C LEU A 64 8.95 -13.25 10.24
N ASP A 65 8.93 -14.48 10.77
CA ASP A 65 9.87 -14.87 11.80
C ASP A 65 11.34 -14.78 11.36
N ILE A 66 11.58 -14.99 10.06
CA ILE A 66 12.90 -14.95 9.45
C ILE A 66 13.28 -13.55 8.96
N ILE A 67 12.36 -12.85 8.27
CA ILE A 67 12.73 -11.64 7.50
C ILE A 67 12.66 -10.33 8.29
N VAL A 68 11.94 -10.28 9.42
CA VAL A 68 11.80 -9.05 10.22
C VAL A 68 12.97 -8.94 11.21
N ALA A 69 14.06 -8.30 10.87
CA ALA A 69 15.19 -8.14 11.79
C ALA A 69 15.83 -6.76 11.67
N ASP A 70 16.56 -6.34 12.70
CA ASP A 70 17.39 -5.15 12.62
C ASP A 70 18.44 -5.33 11.52
N ASP A 71 18.44 -4.43 10.54
CA ASP A 71 19.52 -4.29 9.57
C ASP A 71 20.46 -3.15 10.02
N PRO A 72 21.72 -3.44 10.38
CA PRO A 72 22.63 -2.41 10.88
C PRO A 72 23.05 -1.40 9.80
N GLU A 73 22.90 -1.73 8.51
CA GLU A 73 23.15 -0.82 7.40
C GLU A 73 21.85 -0.13 7.00
N THR A 74 21.87 1.19 6.88
CA THR A 74 20.68 2.01 6.56
C THR A 74 20.73 2.61 5.15
N ARG A 75 21.86 2.52 4.43
CA ARG A 75 21.96 2.98 3.05
C ARG A 75 20.92 2.29 2.16
N GLY A 76 20.27 3.05 1.28
CA GLY A 76 19.19 2.59 0.42
C GLY A 76 17.83 2.42 1.11
N ASP A 77 17.76 2.62 2.43
CA ASP A 77 16.51 2.59 3.19
C ASP A 77 16.18 4.00 3.72
N PHE A 78 15.48 4.77 2.91
CA PHE A 78 15.28 6.20 3.12
C PHE A 78 14.73 6.53 4.52
N TRP A 79 13.69 5.82 4.94
CA TRP A 79 13.03 6.05 6.23
C TRP A 79 13.93 5.74 7.43
N ARG A 80 14.78 4.71 7.34
CA ARG A 80 15.77 4.39 8.39
C ARG A 80 17.00 5.29 8.33
N ALA A 81 17.33 5.87 7.18
CA ALA A 81 18.49 6.74 6.98
C ALA A 81 18.23 8.20 7.35
N GLN A 82 17.00 8.70 7.16
CA GLN A 82 16.68 10.10 7.41
C GLN A 82 16.77 10.50 8.91
N PRO A 83 17.22 11.72 9.25
CA PRO A 83 17.50 12.11 10.63
C PRO A 83 16.34 12.82 11.36
N TRP A 84 15.22 13.10 10.69
CA TRP A 84 14.21 14.07 11.17
C TRP A 84 13.03 13.44 11.90
N VAL A 85 12.64 12.23 11.51
CA VAL A 85 11.56 11.44 12.10
C VAL A 85 12.15 10.21 12.76
N LYS A 86 11.92 10.03 14.06
CA LYS A 86 12.44 8.85 14.76
C LYS A 86 11.52 7.66 14.52
N LEU A 87 12.08 6.57 13.98
CA LEU A 87 11.38 5.29 13.84
C LEU A 87 11.81 4.31 14.94
N PRO A 88 10.92 3.41 15.38
CA PRO A 88 11.31 2.27 16.20
C PRO A 88 12.14 1.28 15.39
N LYS A 89 12.95 0.46 16.06
CA LYS A 89 13.68 -0.62 15.39
C LYS A 89 12.76 -1.80 15.09
N SER A 90 13.11 -2.60 14.09
CA SER A 90 12.41 -3.86 13.80
C SER A 90 12.33 -4.77 15.02
N SER A 91 13.42 -4.87 15.81
CA SER A 91 13.46 -5.66 17.05
C SER A 91 12.51 -5.16 18.14
N ASP A 92 12.21 -3.85 18.16
CA ASP A 92 11.31 -3.24 19.14
C ASP A 92 9.84 -3.47 18.74
N MET A 93 9.59 -3.70 17.46
CA MET A 93 8.23 -3.82 16.91
C MET A 93 7.74 -5.24 16.73
N ARG A 94 8.63 -6.20 16.52
CA ARG A 94 8.25 -7.60 16.31
C ARG A 94 7.98 -8.34 17.64
N PRO A 95 7.06 -9.31 17.66
CA PRO A 95 6.98 -10.27 18.76
C PRO A 95 8.27 -11.12 18.82
N PRO A 96 8.55 -11.79 19.95
CA PRO A 96 9.65 -12.76 20.03
C PRO A 96 9.57 -13.83 18.95
N ARG A 97 8.36 -14.28 18.62
CA ARG A 97 8.04 -15.14 17.47
C ARG A 97 6.67 -14.79 16.90
N TYR A 98 6.58 -14.65 15.58
CA TYR A 98 5.33 -14.45 14.85
C TYR A 98 4.48 -15.73 14.87
N THR A 99 5.07 -16.91 14.82
CA THR A 99 4.32 -18.18 14.89
C THR A 99 3.60 -18.39 16.23
N ASP A 100 4.02 -17.70 17.29
CA ASP A 100 3.42 -17.78 18.63
C ASP A 100 2.21 -16.83 18.79
N LEU A 101 1.89 -16.04 17.77
CA LEU A 101 0.73 -15.14 17.82
C LEU A 101 -0.57 -15.96 17.91
N ALA A 102 -1.22 -15.87 19.07
CA ALA A 102 -2.58 -16.36 19.24
C ALA A 102 -3.55 -15.60 18.31
N LEU A 103 -3.93 -16.25 17.20
CA LEU A 103 -4.89 -15.71 16.24
C LEU A 103 -6.33 -15.89 16.73
N ALA A 104 -6.65 -17.04 17.33
CA ALA A 104 -8.02 -17.41 17.68
C ALA A 104 -8.65 -16.44 18.68
N GLY A 105 -9.81 -15.87 18.30
CA GLY A 105 -10.59 -14.96 19.14
C GLY A 105 -10.08 -13.52 19.16
N SER A 106 -9.09 -13.18 18.32
CA SER A 106 -8.54 -11.82 18.22
C SER A 106 -9.56 -10.78 17.73
N LEU A 107 -10.62 -11.22 17.04
CA LEU A 107 -11.72 -10.36 16.59
C LEU A 107 -12.80 -10.13 17.66
N LYS A 108 -12.79 -10.90 18.75
CA LYS A 108 -13.84 -10.81 19.78
C LYS A 108 -13.80 -9.45 20.47
N GLY A 109 -14.92 -8.74 20.45
CA GLY A 109 -15.10 -7.42 21.04
C GLY A 109 -14.40 -6.30 20.28
N LYS A 110 -13.91 -6.56 19.06
CA LYS A 110 -13.30 -5.52 18.22
C LYS A 110 -14.34 -4.73 17.46
N ARG A 111 -14.13 -3.42 17.33
CA ARG A 111 -14.97 -2.55 16.51
C ARG A 111 -14.23 -2.20 15.22
N LEU A 112 -14.75 -2.64 14.08
CA LEU A 112 -14.12 -2.54 12.76
C LEU A 112 -14.89 -1.54 11.90
N GLY A 113 -14.20 -0.53 11.40
CA GLY A 113 -14.77 0.47 10.50
C GLY A 113 -14.71 0.01 9.05
N VAL A 114 -15.81 0.09 8.31
CA VAL A 114 -15.82 -0.05 6.85
C VAL A 114 -16.13 1.30 6.19
N PRO A 115 -15.21 1.84 5.37
CA PRO A 115 -15.46 3.07 4.62
C PRO A 115 -16.63 2.90 3.66
N ARG A 116 -17.64 3.77 3.76
CA ARG A 116 -18.83 3.77 2.88
C ARG A 116 -18.45 3.81 1.40
N MET A 117 -17.36 4.51 1.07
CA MET A 117 -16.85 4.68 -0.31
C MET A 117 -16.46 3.37 -1.00
N TYR A 118 -16.11 2.31 -0.26
CA TYR A 118 -15.66 1.04 -0.85
C TYR A 118 -16.73 -0.06 -0.89
N ILE A 119 -17.94 0.26 -0.45
CA ILE A 119 -19.07 -0.68 -0.41
C ILE A 119 -20.33 -0.13 -1.09
N GLY A 120 -20.17 0.89 -1.94
CA GLY A 120 -21.26 1.50 -2.70
C GLY A 120 -22.29 2.25 -1.85
N ARG A 121 -21.89 2.73 -0.66
CA ARG A 121 -22.79 3.42 0.29
C ARG A 121 -22.42 4.89 0.53
N ASP A 122 -21.46 5.43 -0.24
CA ASP A 122 -21.11 6.84 -0.20
C ASP A 122 -21.82 7.62 -1.31
N SER A 123 -22.76 8.48 -0.90
CA SER A 123 -23.52 9.35 -1.80
C SER A 123 -23.00 10.80 -1.83
N GLU A 124 -21.91 11.08 -1.12
CA GLU A 124 -21.38 12.45 -0.95
C GLU A 124 -20.11 12.70 -1.77
N ALA A 125 -19.45 11.64 -2.26
CA ALA A 125 -18.27 11.77 -3.11
C ALA A 125 -18.63 12.36 -4.48
N ASP A 126 -17.79 13.26 -4.99
CA ASP A 126 -17.94 13.91 -6.30
C ASP A 126 -17.91 12.88 -7.45
N ALA A 127 -17.09 11.83 -7.31
CA ALA A 127 -17.00 10.69 -8.21
C ALA A 127 -16.96 9.37 -7.41
N PRO A 128 -18.12 8.76 -7.11
CA PRO A 128 -18.19 7.54 -6.31
C PRO A 128 -17.51 6.34 -6.99
N ILE A 129 -16.91 5.46 -6.18
CA ILE A 129 -16.31 4.20 -6.67
C ILE A 129 -17.39 3.19 -7.02
N GLU A 130 -17.37 2.70 -8.25
CA GLU A 130 -18.26 1.65 -8.73
C GLU A 130 -17.75 0.27 -8.30
N THR A 131 -18.20 -0.22 -7.14
CA THR A 131 -17.84 -1.57 -6.68
C THR A 131 -18.72 -2.63 -7.33
N ARG A 132 -18.09 -3.66 -7.91
CA ARG A 132 -18.78 -4.75 -8.58
C ARG A 132 -19.79 -5.44 -7.66
N ALA A 133 -20.97 -5.77 -8.18
CA ALA A 133 -22.03 -6.42 -7.41
C ALA A 133 -21.60 -7.75 -6.74
N SER A 134 -20.79 -8.57 -7.42
CA SER A 134 -20.27 -9.82 -6.83
C SER A 134 -19.17 -9.59 -5.78
N VAL A 135 -18.43 -8.47 -5.84
CA VAL A 135 -17.53 -8.04 -4.75
C VAL A 135 -18.36 -7.60 -3.54
N LEU A 136 -19.42 -6.82 -3.74
CA LEU A 136 -20.34 -6.42 -2.66
C LEU A 136 -21.00 -7.64 -1.99
N ALA A 137 -21.42 -8.64 -2.76
CA ALA A 137 -21.96 -9.87 -2.20
C ALA A 137 -20.94 -10.63 -1.33
N LEU A 138 -19.66 -10.61 -1.70
CA LEU A 138 -18.58 -11.19 -0.90
C LEU A 138 -18.29 -10.36 0.35
N TRP A 139 -18.35 -9.03 0.25
CA TRP A 139 -18.26 -8.12 1.38
C TRP A 139 -19.35 -8.40 2.42
N GLU A 140 -20.63 -8.48 2.03
CA GLU A 140 -21.73 -8.75 2.96
C GLU A 140 -21.53 -10.08 3.72
N ARG A 141 -21.00 -11.10 3.03
CA ARG A 141 -20.63 -12.37 3.67
C ARG A 141 -19.46 -12.20 4.64
N ALA A 142 -18.43 -11.43 4.27
CA ALA A 142 -17.28 -11.18 5.12
C ALA A 142 -17.66 -10.37 6.37
N ALA A 143 -18.52 -9.36 6.24
CA ALA A 143 -19.07 -8.61 7.36
C ALA A 143 -19.84 -9.53 8.33
N ALA A 144 -20.68 -10.42 7.81
CA ALA A 144 -21.38 -11.42 8.63
C ALA A 144 -20.42 -12.38 9.36
N ASP A 145 -19.32 -12.79 8.71
CA ASP A 145 -18.27 -13.59 9.35
C ASP A 145 -17.55 -12.84 10.46
N LEU A 146 -17.19 -11.57 10.24
CA LEU A 146 -16.58 -10.71 11.26
C LEU A 146 -17.50 -10.58 12.48
N THR A 147 -18.80 -10.33 12.26
CA THR A 147 -19.79 -10.29 13.35
C THR A 147 -19.93 -11.62 14.07
N ARG A 148 -19.94 -12.75 13.35
CA ARG A 148 -19.98 -14.09 13.95
C ARG A 148 -18.74 -14.39 14.80
N LEU A 149 -17.58 -13.85 14.43
CA LEU A 149 -16.34 -13.96 15.20
C LEU A 149 -16.30 -12.99 16.41
N GLY A 150 -17.35 -12.20 16.60
CA GLY A 150 -17.56 -11.35 17.76
C GLY A 150 -17.08 -9.92 17.59
N ALA A 151 -16.77 -9.48 16.37
CA ALA A 151 -16.52 -8.08 16.06
C ALA A 151 -17.83 -7.30 15.84
N GLU A 152 -17.81 -6.01 16.08
CA GLU A 152 -18.80 -5.07 15.59
C GLU A 152 -18.29 -4.46 14.28
N VAL A 153 -19.09 -4.46 13.22
CA VAL A 153 -18.74 -3.83 11.93
C VAL A 153 -19.61 -2.59 11.76
N VAL A 154 -18.97 -1.43 11.57
CA VAL A 154 -19.66 -0.14 11.48
C VAL A 154 -19.25 0.60 10.22
N GLU A 155 -20.24 1.16 9.51
CA GLU A 155 -19.99 2.03 8.37
C GLU A 155 -19.46 3.38 8.83
N VAL A 156 -18.44 3.87 8.14
CA VAL A 156 -17.72 5.09 8.54
C VAL A 156 -17.31 5.92 7.34
N ASP A 157 -17.01 7.18 7.60
CA ASP A 157 -16.28 8.04 6.66
C ASP A 157 -14.82 7.63 6.61
N PHE A 158 -14.05 8.24 5.70
CA PHE A 158 -12.63 7.93 5.61
C PHE A 158 -11.77 9.16 5.31
N PRO A 159 -11.58 10.04 6.32
CA PRO A 159 -10.97 11.36 6.12
C PRO A 159 -9.55 11.28 5.57
N VAL A 160 -8.79 10.25 5.88
CA VAL A 160 -7.43 10.06 5.35
C VAL A 160 -7.40 9.94 3.82
N VAL A 161 -8.46 9.41 3.19
CA VAL A 161 -8.60 9.36 1.73
C VAL A 161 -9.28 10.63 1.22
N SER A 162 -10.41 11.01 1.82
CA SER A 162 -11.20 12.15 1.36
C SER A 162 -10.41 13.47 1.40
N ASN A 163 -9.59 13.70 2.43
CA ASN A 163 -8.72 14.87 2.51
C ASN A 163 -7.54 14.78 1.55
N TYR A 164 -7.02 13.58 1.28
CA TYR A 164 -5.90 13.40 0.35
C TYR A 164 -6.33 13.70 -1.09
N GLU A 165 -7.48 13.17 -1.50
CA GLU A 165 -7.98 13.24 -2.88
C GLU A 165 -8.90 14.44 -3.11
N ARG A 166 -9.31 15.13 -2.04
CA ARG A 166 -10.29 16.22 -2.09
C ARG A 166 -11.56 15.78 -2.82
N ASP A 167 -12.10 14.64 -2.40
CA ASP A 167 -13.18 13.91 -3.09
C ASP A 167 -14.60 14.49 -2.86
N ARG A 168 -14.75 15.51 -2.01
CA ARG A 168 -16.04 16.07 -1.62
C ARG A 168 -15.93 17.52 -1.13
N PRO A 169 -17.05 18.28 -1.10
CA PRO A 169 -17.07 19.64 -0.56
C PRO A 169 -16.57 19.72 0.89
N GLY A 170 -15.62 20.63 1.13
CA GLY A 170 -15.07 20.88 2.47
C GLY A 170 -13.86 20.01 2.85
N ALA A 171 -13.56 18.95 2.09
CA ALA A 171 -12.28 18.25 2.20
C ALA A 171 -11.13 19.20 1.87
N ARG A 172 -10.05 19.14 2.66
CA ARG A 172 -8.85 19.96 2.47
C ARG A 172 -7.60 19.11 2.55
N THR A 173 -6.72 19.27 1.57
CA THR A 173 -5.44 18.57 1.48
C THR A 173 -4.51 18.92 2.64
N MET A 174 -3.45 18.13 2.85
CA MET A 174 -2.43 18.46 3.85
C MET A 174 -1.72 19.79 3.57
N VAL A 175 -1.59 20.19 2.30
CA VAL A 175 -1.03 21.50 1.91
C VAL A 175 -1.98 22.64 2.29
N GLU A 176 -3.26 22.54 1.95
CA GLU A 176 -4.27 23.56 2.28
C GLU A 176 -4.48 23.72 3.81
N ARG A 177 -4.19 22.67 4.58
CA ARG A 177 -4.21 22.69 6.05
C ARG A 177 -2.90 23.17 6.67
N GLY A 178 -1.87 23.47 5.87
CA GLY A 178 -0.57 23.94 6.34
C GLY A 178 0.26 22.85 7.04
N LEU A 179 -0.05 21.58 6.82
CA LEU A 179 0.71 20.44 7.37
C LEU A 179 1.91 20.07 6.50
N MET A 180 1.88 20.46 5.22
CA MET A 180 2.88 20.08 4.23
C MET A 180 3.21 21.27 3.31
N PRO A 181 4.49 21.53 3.00
CA PRO A 181 4.87 22.52 1.99
C PRO A 181 4.30 22.18 0.61
N GLN A 182 3.92 23.20 -0.16
CA GLN A 182 3.34 23.01 -1.49
C GLN A 182 4.32 22.31 -2.45
N GLU A 183 5.61 22.60 -2.30
CA GLU A 183 6.68 22.09 -3.16
C GLU A 183 7.07 20.65 -2.84
N PHE A 184 6.66 20.11 -1.69
CA PHE A 184 7.11 18.78 -1.23
C PHE A 184 6.84 17.68 -2.26
N ALA A 185 5.64 17.64 -2.84
CA ALA A 185 5.27 16.60 -3.79
C ALA A 185 6.18 16.59 -5.04
N GLU A 186 6.62 17.77 -5.51
CA GLU A 186 7.56 17.87 -6.63
C GLU A 186 8.95 17.38 -6.22
N ARG A 187 9.41 17.74 -5.01
CA ARG A 187 10.72 17.32 -4.47
C ARG A 187 10.78 15.82 -4.19
N GLU A 188 9.69 15.26 -3.69
CA GLU A 188 9.54 13.83 -3.46
C GLU A 188 9.55 13.05 -4.77
N LEU A 189 8.76 13.47 -5.76
CA LEU A 189 8.64 12.74 -7.02
C LEU A 189 9.91 12.83 -7.87
N TRP A 190 10.59 13.98 -7.87
CA TRP A 190 11.76 14.20 -8.72
C TRP A 190 13.07 14.05 -7.95
N ASP A 191 13.40 15.02 -7.11
CA ASP A 191 14.73 15.13 -6.51
C ASP A 191 15.06 13.87 -5.67
N LEU A 192 14.11 13.39 -4.86
CA LEU A 192 14.31 12.23 -3.99
C LEU A 192 14.37 10.92 -4.78
N CYS A 193 13.52 10.73 -5.78
CA CYS A 193 13.56 9.55 -6.65
C CYS A 193 14.86 9.50 -7.47
N ILE A 194 15.32 10.63 -8.03
CA ILE A 194 16.63 10.74 -8.70
C ILE A 194 17.75 10.30 -7.75
N TRP A 195 17.74 10.80 -6.52
CA TRP A 195 18.70 10.38 -5.49
C TRP A 195 18.62 8.88 -5.21
N GLY A 196 17.41 8.33 -5.00
CA GLY A 196 17.22 6.93 -4.67
C GLY A 196 17.72 5.99 -5.77
N TRP A 197 17.43 6.30 -7.03
CA TRP A 197 17.82 5.48 -8.18
C TRP A 197 19.34 5.54 -8.40
N ASP A 198 19.95 6.71 -8.28
CA ASP A 198 21.40 6.89 -8.39
C ASP A 198 22.15 6.20 -7.24
N ASP A 199 21.70 6.38 -5.99
CA ASP A 199 22.33 5.72 -4.83
C ASP A 199 22.22 4.19 -4.92
N PHE A 200 21.10 3.67 -5.40
CA PHE A 200 20.92 2.23 -5.63
C PHE A 200 21.97 1.68 -6.61
N LEU A 201 22.14 2.31 -7.78
CA LEU A 201 23.13 1.89 -8.77
C LEU A 201 24.55 1.95 -8.22
N ARG A 202 24.88 3.04 -7.50
CA ARG A 202 26.18 3.19 -6.83
C ARG A 202 26.40 2.18 -5.72
N ALA A 203 25.35 1.73 -5.03
CA ALA A 203 25.42 0.73 -3.98
C ALA A 203 25.61 -0.69 -4.56
N ASN A 204 25.08 -0.94 -5.75
CA ASN A 204 25.19 -2.22 -6.44
C ASN A 204 26.58 -2.43 -7.09
N VAL A 205 27.28 -1.35 -7.46
CA VAL A 205 28.67 -1.36 -7.96
C VAL A 205 28.85 -2.21 -9.24
N ASP A 206 27.87 -2.19 -10.15
CA ASP A 206 28.05 -2.77 -11.48
C ASP A 206 28.91 -1.82 -12.34
N PRO A 207 30.10 -2.22 -12.81
CA PRO A 207 30.95 -1.35 -13.62
C PRO A 207 30.33 -0.97 -14.99
N ALA A 208 29.33 -1.70 -15.48
CA ALA A 208 28.65 -1.37 -16.73
C ALA A 208 27.57 -0.28 -16.55
N LEU A 209 27.02 -0.14 -15.34
CA LEU A 209 25.97 0.83 -14.99
C LEU A 209 26.29 1.42 -13.59
N PRO A 210 27.34 2.25 -13.47
CA PRO A 210 27.83 2.71 -12.18
C PRO A 210 26.93 3.73 -11.48
N ASP A 211 26.04 4.41 -12.24
CA ASP A 211 25.18 5.48 -11.75
C ASP A 211 24.04 5.81 -12.72
N LEU A 212 23.12 6.68 -12.30
CA LEU A 212 21.90 6.98 -13.06
C LEU A 212 22.20 7.68 -14.40
N VAL A 213 23.23 8.53 -14.43
CA VAL A 213 23.61 9.25 -15.66
C VAL A 213 24.18 8.34 -16.75
N SER A 214 24.58 7.12 -16.40
CA SER A 214 25.04 6.09 -17.32
C SER A 214 23.88 5.30 -17.97
N VAL A 215 22.64 5.49 -17.51
CA VAL A 215 21.46 4.77 -18.00
C VAL A 215 20.97 5.36 -19.32
N ASP A 216 20.55 4.50 -20.25
CA ASP A 216 19.86 4.90 -21.48
C ASP A 216 18.39 5.24 -21.19
N GLY A 217 18.13 6.51 -20.85
CA GLY A 217 16.82 7.04 -20.43
C GLY A 217 15.60 6.53 -21.23
N PRO A 218 15.56 6.64 -22.57
CA PRO A 218 14.44 6.12 -23.37
C PRO A 218 14.17 4.61 -23.26
N LYS A 219 15.09 3.83 -22.67
CA LYS A 219 14.88 2.39 -22.43
C LYS A 219 14.33 2.07 -21.05
N ILE A 220 14.14 3.07 -20.17
CA ILE A 220 13.64 2.83 -18.81
C ILE A 220 12.20 2.32 -18.85
N PHE A 221 11.31 3.01 -19.56
CA PHE A 221 9.90 2.62 -19.66
C PHE A 221 9.31 2.96 -21.04
N PRO A 222 9.70 2.23 -22.09
CA PRO A 222 9.16 2.46 -23.43
C PRO A 222 7.71 1.95 -23.55
N GLN A 223 6.87 2.71 -24.24
CA GLN A 223 5.51 2.28 -24.61
C GLN A 223 5.57 0.97 -25.42
N PRO A 224 4.90 -0.11 -24.98
CA PRO A 224 4.82 -1.34 -25.75
C PRO A 224 4.16 -1.11 -27.12
N PRO A 225 4.72 -1.62 -28.23
CA PRO A 225 4.11 -1.43 -29.55
C PRO A 225 2.71 -2.05 -29.64
N GLY A 226 1.74 -1.25 -30.07
CA GLY A 226 0.37 -1.70 -30.32
C GLY A 226 -0.57 -1.60 -29.12
N THR A 227 -0.11 -1.12 -27.96
CA THR A 227 -0.97 -0.84 -26.81
C THR A 227 -1.52 0.58 -26.82
N LEU A 228 -2.63 0.78 -26.12
CA LEU A 228 -3.22 2.07 -25.85
C LEU A 228 -2.27 2.95 -25.00
N PRO A 229 -2.30 4.28 -25.16
CA PRO A 229 -1.51 5.18 -24.33
C PRO A 229 -1.89 5.08 -22.85
N ASP A 230 -0.90 5.26 -21.96
CA ASP A 230 -1.16 5.41 -20.53
C ASP A 230 -2.02 6.65 -20.23
N ARG A 231 -2.81 6.59 -19.16
CA ARG A 231 -3.75 7.65 -18.75
C ARG A 231 -3.28 8.43 -17.52
N TYR A 232 -2.01 8.36 -17.17
CA TYR A 232 -1.44 9.14 -16.06
C TYR A 232 -1.58 10.65 -16.34
N GLU A 233 -2.08 11.40 -15.35
CA GLU A 233 -2.16 12.85 -15.46
C GLU A 233 -0.74 13.46 -15.51
N GLY A 234 -0.55 14.48 -16.35
CA GLY A 234 0.68 15.28 -16.36
C GLY A 234 1.82 14.80 -17.27
N GLY A 235 1.65 13.69 -18.02
CA GLY A 235 2.62 13.29 -19.06
C GLY A 235 3.99 12.91 -18.51
N PHE A 236 4.01 12.03 -17.52
CA PHE A 236 5.22 11.60 -16.81
C PHE A 236 6.11 10.68 -17.66
N ASP A 237 7.30 11.13 -18.05
CA ASP A 237 8.30 10.34 -18.80
C ASP A 237 9.52 10.02 -17.91
N LEU A 238 9.80 8.73 -17.69
CA LEU A 238 10.90 8.30 -16.82
C LEU A 238 12.29 8.64 -17.38
N ARG A 239 12.41 8.95 -18.67
CA ARG A 239 13.63 9.53 -19.26
C ARG A 239 14.08 10.77 -18.50
N GLU A 240 13.16 11.60 -18.03
CA GLU A 240 13.48 12.88 -17.39
C GLU A 240 14.34 12.72 -16.13
N TYR A 241 14.26 11.58 -15.43
CA TYR A 241 15.11 11.28 -14.28
C TYR A 241 16.59 11.31 -14.65
N VAL A 242 16.95 10.71 -15.79
CA VAL A 242 18.33 10.70 -16.30
C VAL A 242 18.75 12.09 -16.76
N GLU A 243 17.88 12.79 -17.48
CA GLU A 243 18.15 14.13 -18.01
C GLU A 243 18.38 15.15 -16.88
N ARG A 244 17.59 15.07 -15.79
CA ARG A 244 17.77 15.89 -14.60
C ARG A 244 19.02 15.51 -13.82
N ALA A 245 19.33 14.22 -13.71
CA ALA A 245 20.54 13.74 -13.03
C ALA A 245 21.85 14.25 -13.67
N TRP A 246 21.86 14.62 -14.96
CA TRP A 246 23.02 15.27 -15.59
C TRP A 246 23.39 16.62 -14.98
N SER A 247 22.44 17.30 -14.31
CA SER A 247 22.72 18.53 -13.56
C SER A 247 23.30 18.27 -12.16
N GLY A 248 23.47 17.00 -11.79
CA GLY A 248 23.90 16.56 -10.47
C GLY A 248 22.75 15.92 -9.68
N VAL A 249 23.11 15.02 -8.77
CA VAL A 249 22.17 14.35 -7.85
C VAL A 249 22.33 14.98 -6.47
N THR A 250 21.27 15.64 -6.00
CA THR A 250 21.24 16.28 -4.68
C THR A 250 21.20 15.19 -3.58
N PRO A 251 22.08 15.23 -2.57
CA PRO A 251 21.95 14.35 -1.40
C PRO A 251 20.60 14.57 -0.72
N PHE A 252 19.91 13.51 -0.29
CA PHE A 252 18.55 13.64 0.23
C PHE A 252 18.43 14.61 1.41
N VAL A 253 19.46 14.71 2.26
CA VAL A 253 19.50 15.64 3.40
C VAL A 253 19.47 17.11 3.00
N ASP A 254 19.86 17.42 1.76
CA ASP A 254 19.93 18.78 1.22
C ASP A 254 18.74 19.10 0.31
N ILE A 255 17.82 18.15 0.08
CA ILE A 255 16.61 18.38 -0.72
C ILE A 255 15.67 19.33 0.03
N PRO A 256 15.30 20.49 -0.55
CA PRO A 256 14.41 21.44 0.11
C PRO A 256 13.08 20.80 0.50
N THR A 257 12.49 21.27 1.59
CA THR A 257 11.16 20.87 2.10
C THR A 257 11.02 19.40 2.55
N LEU A 258 12.08 18.58 2.41
CA LEU A 258 11.98 17.15 2.72
C LEU A 258 11.72 16.92 4.21
N GLU A 259 12.44 17.61 5.11
CA GLU A 259 12.21 17.54 6.55
C GLU A 259 10.78 17.90 6.94
N GLU A 260 10.28 19.06 6.51
CA GLU A 260 8.92 19.51 6.82
C GLU A 260 7.87 18.58 6.21
N GLY A 261 8.12 18.09 5.00
CA GLY A 261 7.24 17.16 4.32
C GLY A 261 7.10 15.81 5.03
N LEU A 262 8.20 15.20 5.46
CA LEU A 262 8.16 13.96 6.23
C LEU A 262 7.39 14.14 7.54
N LYS A 263 7.64 15.23 8.27
CA LYS A 263 6.87 15.58 9.48
C LYS A 263 5.39 15.80 9.16
N GLY A 264 5.09 16.39 8.01
CA GLY A 264 3.74 16.58 7.47
C GLY A 264 3.01 15.28 7.17
N LEU A 265 3.70 14.29 6.58
CA LEU A 265 3.16 12.95 6.34
C LEU A 265 2.77 12.26 7.65
N GLU A 266 3.67 12.25 8.62
CA GLU A 266 3.42 11.63 9.93
C GLU A 266 2.29 12.36 10.69
N ALA A 267 2.26 13.69 10.64
CA ALA A 267 1.20 14.49 11.26
C ALA A 267 -0.16 14.25 10.59
N THR A 268 -0.20 14.10 9.27
CA THR A 268 -1.43 13.85 8.51
C THR A 268 -1.97 12.45 8.82
N ARG A 269 -1.11 11.40 8.84
CA ARG A 269 -1.50 10.06 9.29
C ARG A 269 -2.12 10.12 10.70
N ARG A 270 -1.43 10.78 11.63
CA ARG A 270 -1.88 10.86 13.02
C ARG A 270 -3.28 11.48 13.10
N ILE A 271 -3.50 12.63 12.48
CA ILE A 271 -4.77 13.37 12.55
C ILE A 271 -5.89 12.61 11.82
N ASP A 272 -5.66 12.25 10.56
CA ASP A 272 -6.73 11.78 9.67
C ASP A 272 -7.00 10.28 9.80
N PHE A 273 -6.13 9.53 10.47
CA PHE A 273 -6.29 8.09 10.64
C PHE A 273 -6.21 7.68 12.12
N GLU A 274 -5.12 7.94 12.83
CA GLU A 274 -4.91 7.38 14.17
C GLU A 274 -5.82 8.02 15.23
N ASP A 275 -5.81 9.36 15.32
CA ASP A 275 -6.64 10.15 16.23
C ASP A 275 -8.13 10.00 15.86
N TRP A 276 -8.42 9.89 14.55
CA TRP A 276 -9.76 9.61 14.06
C TRP A 276 -10.27 8.23 14.50
N LEU A 277 -9.45 7.17 14.35
CA LEU A 277 -9.78 5.83 14.84
C LEU A 277 -10.09 5.86 16.34
N ASP A 278 -9.26 6.54 17.13
CA ASP A 278 -9.47 6.69 18.57
C ASP A 278 -10.77 7.43 18.90
N ALA A 279 -11.02 8.55 18.22
CA ALA A 279 -12.22 9.36 18.42
C ALA A 279 -13.51 8.57 18.09
N GLN A 280 -13.45 7.67 17.11
CA GLN A 280 -14.57 6.82 16.72
C GLN A 280 -14.64 5.49 17.49
N GLY A 281 -13.64 5.20 18.34
CA GLY A 281 -13.50 3.92 19.04
C GLY A 281 -13.30 2.73 18.11
N ILE A 282 -12.69 2.94 16.93
CA ILE A 282 -12.45 1.91 15.91
C ILE A 282 -11.08 1.29 16.13
N ASP A 283 -11.03 -0.05 16.15
CA ASP A 283 -9.81 -0.81 16.37
C ASP A 283 -8.99 -1.05 15.09
N ALA A 284 -9.67 -1.15 13.95
CA ALA A 284 -9.06 -1.25 12.61
C ALA A 284 -10.10 -0.94 11.54
N VAL A 285 -9.62 -0.54 10.36
CA VAL A 285 -10.44 -0.43 9.15
C VAL A 285 -10.41 -1.75 8.39
N VAL A 286 -11.56 -2.17 7.85
CA VAL A 286 -11.71 -3.31 6.96
C VAL A 286 -12.42 -2.91 5.68
N LEU A 287 -11.92 -3.36 4.53
CA LEU A 287 -12.48 -3.00 3.23
C LEU A 287 -12.20 -4.08 2.16
N PRO A 288 -13.05 -4.23 1.13
CA PRO A 288 -12.66 -4.93 -0.08
C PRO A 288 -11.36 -4.36 -0.62
N ALA A 289 -10.40 -5.21 -0.98
CA ALA A 289 -9.08 -4.77 -1.43
C ALA A 289 -9.14 -4.06 -2.79
N ALA A 290 -10.11 -4.40 -3.64
CA ALA A 290 -10.36 -3.76 -4.93
C ALA A 290 -11.87 -3.71 -5.20
N ALA A 291 -12.30 -2.76 -6.04
CA ALA A 291 -13.69 -2.56 -6.42
C ALA A 291 -14.15 -3.50 -7.55
N ASP A 292 -13.27 -3.76 -8.52
CA ASP A 292 -13.45 -4.71 -9.62
C ASP A 292 -12.07 -5.21 -10.12
N VAL A 293 -12.04 -5.96 -11.22
CA VAL A 293 -10.84 -6.42 -11.92
C VAL A 293 -10.94 -6.02 -13.40
N GLY A 294 -9.90 -5.36 -13.91
CA GLY A 294 -9.81 -4.98 -15.32
C GLY A 294 -9.78 -6.20 -16.26
N PRO A 295 -10.43 -6.16 -17.42
CA PRO A 295 -10.29 -7.20 -18.43
C PRO A 295 -8.84 -7.34 -18.92
N ALA A 296 -8.47 -8.54 -19.37
CA ALA A 296 -7.08 -8.86 -19.72
C ALA A 296 -6.57 -8.18 -21.00
N ASP A 297 -7.46 -7.68 -21.84
CA ASP A 297 -7.22 -6.96 -23.09
C ASP A 297 -7.31 -5.43 -22.94
N ALA A 298 -7.31 -4.92 -21.70
CA ALA A 298 -7.37 -3.49 -21.39
C ALA A 298 -6.17 -2.68 -21.91
N ASP A 299 -5.10 -3.34 -22.35
CA ASP A 299 -3.95 -2.71 -23.00
C ASP A 299 -4.20 -2.41 -24.49
N ILE A 300 -5.22 -3.01 -25.12
CA ILE A 300 -5.48 -2.85 -26.57
C ILE A 300 -6.94 -2.49 -26.89
N ASP A 301 -7.87 -2.74 -25.98
CA ASP A 301 -9.30 -2.45 -26.15
C ASP A 301 -9.75 -1.28 -25.27
N GLU A 302 -10.30 -0.24 -25.89
CA GLU A 302 -10.66 1.02 -25.21
C GLU A 302 -11.75 0.83 -24.14
N MET A 303 -12.73 -0.04 -24.39
CA MET A 303 -13.80 -0.30 -23.42
C MET A 303 -13.26 -1.04 -22.19
N SER A 304 -12.34 -1.98 -22.41
CA SER A 304 -11.66 -2.70 -21.34
C SER A 304 -10.71 -1.80 -20.56
N ALA A 305 -10.00 -0.89 -21.25
CA ALA A 305 -9.21 0.16 -20.63
C ALA A 305 -10.08 1.08 -19.75
N ASP A 306 -11.25 1.51 -20.23
CA ASP A 306 -12.20 2.32 -19.45
C ASP A 306 -12.67 1.63 -18.17
N LEU A 307 -12.71 0.30 -18.12
CA LEU A 307 -13.01 -0.45 -16.90
C LEU A 307 -11.79 -0.56 -15.98
N ALA A 308 -10.63 -0.88 -16.56
CA ALA A 308 -9.39 -1.06 -15.82
C ALA A 308 -8.89 0.25 -15.17
N TRP A 309 -9.13 1.41 -15.80
CA TRP A 309 -8.69 2.72 -15.32
C TRP A 309 -9.65 3.40 -14.32
N ARG A 310 -10.73 2.73 -13.89
CA ARG A 310 -11.66 3.28 -12.88
C ARG A 310 -11.01 3.33 -11.49
N ASN A 311 -11.38 4.34 -10.71
CA ASN A 311 -11.01 4.40 -9.30
C ASN A 311 -11.50 3.13 -8.57
N GLY A 312 -10.65 2.55 -7.72
CA GLY A 312 -10.86 1.26 -7.07
C GLY A 312 -10.53 0.01 -7.91
N THR A 313 -10.30 0.16 -9.23
CA THR A 313 -9.86 -0.93 -10.13
C THR A 313 -8.42 -0.74 -10.60
N TRP A 314 -8.05 0.47 -11.03
CA TRP A 314 -6.72 0.79 -11.57
C TRP A 314 -5.60 0.63 -10.54
N VAL A 315 -5.94 0.91 -9.29
CA VAL A 315 -5.13 0.79 -8.08
C VAL A 315 -6.05 0.20 -7.01
N ALA A 316 -5.51 -0.63 -6.13
CA ALA A 316 -6.29 -1.18 -5.01
C ALA A 316 -6.92 -0.05 -4.17
N ASN A 317 -8.08 -0.32 -3.56
CA ASN A 317 -8.81 0.67 -2.77
C ASN A 317 -7.90 1.39 -1.76
N GLY A 318 -8.04 2.72 -1.69
CA GLY A 318 -7.21 3.65 -0.92
C GLY A 318 -6.04 4.27 -1.69
N ASN A 319 -5.89 3.96 -2.98
CA ASN A 319 -4.98 4.64 -3.90
C ASN A 319 -3.56 4.77 -3.31
N LEU A 320 -3.04 5.99 -3.16
CA LEU A 320 -1.69 6.28 -2.66
C LEU A 320 -1.61 6.29 -1.13
N VAL A 321 -2.74 6.41 -0.45
CA VAL A 321 -2.84 6.83 0.95
C VAL A 321 -2.14 5.88 1.92
N TRP A 322 -2.32 4.58 1.73
CA TRP A 322 -1.72 3.58 2.62
C TRP A 322 -0.20 3.69 2.68
N ARG A 323 0.43 3.88 1.52
CA ARG A 323 1.88 3.90 1.39
C ARG A 323 2.44 5.28 1.68
N HIS A 324 1.81 6.34 1.15
CA HIS A 324 2.25 7.70 1.41
C HIS A 324 2.29 8.03 2.90
N PHE A 325 1.33 7.51 3.67
CA PHE A 325 1.26 7.72 5.12
C PHE A 325 1.88 6.59 5.95
N GLY A 326 2.35 5.49 5.34
CA GLY A 326 2.98 4.40 6.09
C GLY A 326 2.00 3.65 7.01
N ILE A 327 0.75 3.50 6.57
CA ILE A 327 -0.32 2.80 7.31
C ILE A 327 -0.21 1.30 7.05
N PRO A 328 0.08 0.46 8.06
CA PRO A 328 0.24 -0.97 7.87
C PRO A 328 -1.07 -1.64 7.44
N THR A 329 -0.96 -2.65 6.58
CA THR A 329 -2.12 -3.41 6.11
C THR A 329 -1.83 -4.90 6.05
N VAL A 330 -2.87 -5.71 6.27
CA VAL A 330 -2.86 -7.15 6.00
C VAL A 330 -4.04 -7.48 5.11
N THR A 331 -3.78 -8.00 3.91
CA THR A 331 -4.80 -8.48 2.98
C THR A 331 -4.92 -10.00 3.10
N VAL A 332 -6.14 -10.51 3.21
CA VAL A 332 -6.46 -11.95 3.23
C VAL A 332 -7.57 -12.25 2.22
N PRO A 333 -7.73 -13.50 1.75
CA PRO A 333 -8.80 -13.82 0.80
C PRO A 333 -10.20 -13.56 1.37
N MET A 334 -11.03 -12.77 0.67
CA MET A 334 -12.45 -12.56 1.00
C MET A 334 -13.34 -13.61 0.32
N GLY A 335 -12.92 -14.06 -0.87
CA GLY A 335 -13.51 -15.17 -1.60
C GLY A 335 -13.34 -15.02 -3.11
N THR A 336 -14.12 -15.79 -3.86
CA THR A 336 -14.14 -15.79 -5.33
C THR A 336 -15.48 -15.26 -5.83
N MET A 337 -15.42 -14.29 -6.75
CA MET A 337 -16.56 -13.68 -7.40
C MET A 337 -17.35 -14.73 -8.18
N ALA A 338 -18.65 -14.85 -7.90
CA ALA A 338 -19.48 -15.93 -8.43
C ALA A 338 -19.75 -15.84 -9.93
N ASP A 339 -19.61 -14.66 -10.52
CA ASP A 339 -19.92 -14.34 -11.91
C ASP A 339 -18.72 -14.51 -12.84
N ILE A 340 -17.49 -14.18 -12.39
CA ILE A 340 -16.28 -14.22 -13.23
C ILE A 340 -15.18 -15.16 -12.71
N GLY A 341 -15.37 -15.79 -11.55
CA GLY A 341 -14.41 -16.75 -11.01
C GLY A 341 -13.08 -16.14 -10.50
N MET A 342 -12.96 -14.81 -10.48
CA MET A 342 -11.78 -14.11 -9.96
C MET A 342 -11.85 -13.95 -8.44
N PRO A 343 -10.73 -14.11 -7.71
CA PRO A 343 -10.70 -13.83 -6.28
C PRO A 343 -10.68 -12.33 -5.99
N VAL A 344 -11.08 -11.97 -4.77
CA VAL A 344 -10.91 -10.63 -4.20
C VAL A 344 -10.52 -10.76 -2.72
N GLY A 345 -9.66 -9.85 -2.26
CA GLY A 345 -9.16 -9.78 -0.89
C GLY A 345 -10.01 -8.89 0.02
N LEU A 346 -9.87 -9.11 1.32
CA LEU A 346 -10.30 -8.24 2.40
C LEU A 346 -9.03 -7.65 3.02
N THR A 347 -8.91 -6.33 3.02
CA THR A 347 -7.78 -5.62 3.62
C THR A 347 -8.14 -5.15 5.01
N PHE A 348 -7.31 -5.47 5.99
CA PHE A 348 -7.31 -4.86 7.32
C PHE A 348 -6.23 -3.78 7.34
N ALA A 349 -6.56 -2.58 7.83
CA ALA A 349 -5.62 -1.49 8.05
C ALA A 349 -5.69 -1.00 9.50
N GLY A 350 -4.53 -0.80 10.12
CA GLY A 350 -4.41 -0.42 11.53
C GLY A 350 -3.42 0.72 11.71
N LYS A 351 -3.34 1.25 12.94
CA LYS A 351 -2.41 2.34 13.28
C LYS A 351 -0.96 1.93 12.97
N ALA A 352 -0.12 2.91 12.65
CA ALA A 352 1.30 2.63 12.47
C ALA A 352 1.84 1.98 13.75
N TYR A 353 2.67 0.95 13.55
CA TYR A 353 3.33 0.19 14.60
C TYR A 353 2.40 -0.71 15.45
N ASP A 354 1.12 -0.87 15.09
CA ASP A 354 0.21 -1.86 15.70
C ASP A 354 0.08 -3.13 14.83
N ASP A 355 1.12 -3.45 14.05
CA ASP A 355 1.17 -4.51 13.06
C ASP A 355 0.87 -5.90 13.66
N GLU A 356 1.34 -6.19 14.87
CA GLU A 356 1.07 -7.46 15.56
C GLU A 356 -0.44 -7.67 15.75
N ARG A 357 -1.13 -6.65 16.25
CA ARG A 357 -2.57 -6.70 16.48
C ARG A 357 -3.32 -6.87 15.16
N LEU A 358 -2.85 -6.20 14.11
CA LEU A 358 -3.41 -6.30 12.77
C LEU A 358 -3.28 -7.72 12.19
N LEU A 359 -2.09 -8.32 12.29
CA LEU A 359 -1.83 -9.71 11.89
C LEU A 359 -2.71 -10.70 12.66
N ARG A 360 -2.91 -10.47 13.96
CA ARG A 360 -3.81 -11.29 14.80
C ARG A 360 -5.27 -11.24 14.31
N MET A 361 -5.79 -10.04 14.03
CA MET A 361 -7.17 -9.87 13.56
C MET A 361 -7.39 -10.49 12.17
N ALA A 362 -6.50 -10.21 11.22
CA ALA A 362 -6.56 -10.80 9.88
C ALA A 362 -6.38 -12.33 9.92
N GLY A 363 -5.47 -12.82 10.76
CA GLY A 363 -5.27 -14.25 11.01
C GLY A 363 -6.45 -14.94 11.66
N ASP A 364 -7.22 -14.26 12.51
CA ASP A 364 -8.45 -14.82 13.06
C ASP A 364 -9.52 -15.00 12.00
N PHE A 365 -9.68 -14.01 11.11
CA PHE A 365 -10.59 -14.07 9.99
C PHE A 365 -10.21 -15.18 9.00
N GLU A 366 -8.95 -15.20 8.53
CA GLU A 366 -8.50 -16.15 7.51
C GLU A 366 -8.60 -17.60 8.00
N ARG A 367 -8.12 -17.88 9.22
CA ARG A 367 -8.19 -19.22 9.82
C ARG A 367 -9.63 -19.71 9.97
N SER A 368 -10.55 -18.80 10.31
CA SER A 368 -11.94 -19.14 10.61
C SER A 368 -12.83 -19.27 9.37
N THR A 369 -12.40 -18.74 8.22
CA THR A 369 -13.23 -18.65 7.01
C THR A 369 -12.67 -19.43 5.83
N GLN A 370 -11.33 -19.60 5.75
CA GLN A 370 -10.62 -20.38 4.73
C GLN A 370 -11.11 -20.11 3.30
N ARG A 371 -11.26 -18.83 2.94
CA ARG A 371 -11.90 -18.39 1.68
C ARG A 371 -11.05 -18.54 0.43
N ARG A 372 -9.80 -18.99 0.56
CA ARG A 372 -8.91 -19.21 -0.59
C ARG A 372 -9.42 -20.36 -1.47
N THR A 373 -9.46 -20.12 -2.78
CA THR A 373 -9.65 -21.16 -3.80
C THR A 373 -8.33 -21.48 -4.49
N ARG A 374 -8.21 -22.71 -5.01
CA ARG A 374 -7.06 -23.07 -5.86
C ARG A 374 -7.34 -22.55 -7.28
N PRO A 375 -6.38 -21.86 -7.91
CA PRO A 375 -6.49 -21.45 -9.32
C PRO A 375 -6.62 -22.65 -10.26
#